data_AF-A0A416U219-F1
#
_entry.id   AF-A0A416U219-F1
#
_cell.length_a   1.000
_cell.length_b   1.000
_cell.length_c   1.000
_cell.angle_alpha   90.00
_cell.angle_beta   90.00
_cell.angle_gamma   90.00
#
_symmetry.space_group_name_H-M   'P 1'
#
loop_
_entity.id
_entity.type
_entity.pdbx_description
1 polymer ?
#
loop_
_entity_poly.entity_id
_entity_poly.type
_entity_poly.pdbx_seq_one_letter_code
_entity_poly.pdbx_strand_id
1 'polypeptide(L)'
;MGLFDKLFGKKTTTTNTMADNTSAVVHEENTAQQVVIDMSKSAENLNNVLINMSKSSKIDMTKHQARVALAMDYSGSMGNLFRNGSVQDVITRLLPIALKFDDNGELESWLFSNDFDSLKPVTIDNYKNYVRKIMMNSHMSMGGTNYAPVLKDIVSYYKDIEPSTIPAFIIFITDGENWDTDETNKIVKELSNYNMFVQFVGIGNENFSYLRSLDDMKGRKCDNTGFIAVKNMNRMTDEELYTELLRPYKDWLNNKQ
;
A
#
# COMPACT_ATOMS: atom_id res chain seq x y z
N MET A 1 -8.74 15.25 -13.98
CA MET A 1 -9.18 15.49 -12.59
C MET A 1 -9.62 14.15 -12.04
N GLY A 2 -8.87 13.61 -11.10
CA GLY A 2 -9.16 12.29 -10.51
C GLY A 2 -10.38 12.34 -9.58
N LEU A 3 -10.87 11.17 -9.15
CA LEU A 3 -11.94 11.03 -8.15
C LEU A 3 -11.64 11.86 -6.89
N PHE A 4 -10.38 11.98 -6.57
CA PHE A 4 -9.89 12.71 -5.42
C PHE A 4 -10.15 14.23 -5.45
N ASP A 5 -9.95 14.91 -6.59
CA ASP A 5 -10.20 16.37 -6.69
C ASP A 5 -11.68 16.68 -6.41
N LYS A 6 -12.57 15.73 -6.72
CA LYS A 6 -14.01 15.81 -6.43
C LYS A 6 -14.32 15.55 -4.95
N LEU A 7 -13.57 14.68 -4.29
CA LEU A 7 -13.80 14.29 -2.88
C LEU A 7 -13.25 15.34 -1.89
N PHE A 8 -12.16 16.03 -2.22
CA PHE A 8 -11.44 16.89 -1.26
C PHE A 8 -11.16 18.32 -1.74
N GLY A 9 -11.74 18.75 -2.87
CA GLY A 9 -11.55 20.09 -3.43
C GLY A 9 -12.01 21.24 -2.51
N LYS A 10 -11.05 22.10 -2.12
CA LYS A 10 -11.16 23.40 -1.39
C LYS A 10 -12.03 23.41 -0.13
N LYS A 11 -11.41 23.15 1.04
CA LYS A 11 -11.88 23.71 2.32
C LYS A 11 -11.27 25.10 2.51
N THR A 12 -12.08 26.13 2.35
CA THR A 12 -11.80 27.49 2.84
C THR A 12 -11.78 27.45 4.36
N THR A 13 -10.64 27.78 4.98
CA THR A 13 -10.50 27.91 6.42
C THR A 13 -11.30 29.12 6.90
N THR A 14 -12.46 28.90 7.52
CA THR A 14 -13.15 29.94 8.30
C THR A 14 -12.73 29.80 9.76
N THR A 15 -11.85 30.69 10.19
CA THR A 15 -11.52 30.93 11.60
C THR A 15 -12.74 31.48 12.32
N ASN A 16 -13.21 30.80 13.36
CA ASN A 16 -14.08 31.41 14.37
C ASN A 16 -13.40 31.33 15.74
N THR A 17 -13.00 32.49 16.21
CA THR A 17 -12.73 32.83 17.61
C THR A 17 -14.00 32.72 18.45
N MET A 18 -13.92 32.18 19.66
CA MET A 18 -14.37 32.81 20.91
C MET A 18 -13.94 31.95 22.11
N ALA A 19 -13.43 32.63 23.13
CA ALA A 19 -13.05 32.10 24.42
C ALA A 19 -14.27 31.90 25.32
N ASP A 20 -14.25 30.90 26.20
CA ASP A 20 -14.64 31.12 27.59
C ASP A 20 -14.03 30.10 28.54
N ASN A 21 -13.83 30.56 29.77
CA ASN A 21 -12.96 30.03 30.81
C ASN A 21 -13.77 29.23 31.84
N THR A 22 -13.36 28.02 32.23
CA THR A 22 -13.68 27.47 33.57
C THR A 22 -12.82 26.27 33.91
N SER A 23 -12.16 26.38 35.06
CA SER A 23 -11.22 25.43 35.64
C SER A 23 -11.94 24.18 36.19
N ALA A 24 -11.46 22.99 35.81
CA ALA A 24 -11.67 21.77 36.56
C ALA A 24 -10.42 20.87 36.43
N VAL A 25 -9.88 20.50 37.59
CA VAL A 25 -8.71 19.62 37.77
C VAL A 25 -9.06 18.23 37.26
N VAL A 26 -8.30 17.70 36.30
CA VAL A 26 -8.41 16.30 35.84
C VAL A 26 -7.02 15.69 35.75
N HIS A 27 -6.90 14.53 36.38
CA HIS A 27 -5.74 13.66 36.46
C HIS A 27 -5.04 13.45 35.11
N GLU A 28 -3.71 13.63 35.11
CA GLU A 28 -2.81 13.23 34.01
C GLU A 28 -2.77 11.71 33.90
N GLU A 29 -3.67 11.14 33.09
CA GLU A 29 -3.42 9.87 32.42
C GLU A 29 -2.76 10.17 31.08
N ASN A 30 -1.47 9.82 30.99
CA ASN A 30 -0.64 9.91 29.79
C ASN A 30 -1.15 8.91 28.74
N THR A 31 -2.26 9.24 28.08
CA THR A 31 -2.76 8.56 26.89
C THR A 31 -1.93 9.04 25.71
N ALA A 32 -1.09 8.16 25.17
CA ALA A 32 -0.49 8.37 23.86
C ALA A 32 -1.62 8.69 22.88
N GLN A 33 -1.71 9.95 22.45
CA GLN A 33 -2.70 10.41 21.47
C GLN A 33 -2.58 9.53 20.24
N GLN A 34 -3.57 8.67 20.03
CA GLN A 34 -3.73 7.93 18.80
C GLN A 34 -3.97 8.98 17.71
N VAL A 35 -2.93 9.25 16.91
CA VAL A 35 -2.99 10.24 15.84
C VAL A 35 -4.06 9.76 14.86
N VAL A 36 -5.23 10.42 14.88
CA VAL A 36 -6.28 10.15 13.91
C VAL A 36 -5.72 10.55 12.54
N ILE A 37 -5.51 9.57 11.67
CA ILE A 37 -4.99 9.80 10.32
C ILE A 37 -6.04 10.58 9.52
N ASP A 38 -5.69 11.82 9.15
CA ASP A 38 -6.51 12.62 8.24
C ASP A 38 -6.14 12.29 6.80
N MET A 39 -7.01 11.51 6.17
CA MET A 39 -6.87 11.12 4.76
C MET A 39 -6.75 12.33 3.82
N SER A 40 -7.31 13.50 4.16
CA SER A 40 -7.20 14.74 3.38
C SER A 40 -5.80 15.36 3.44
N LYS A 41 -5.07 15.11 4.53
CA LYS A 41 -3.68 15.53 4.67
C LYS A 41 -2.73 14.55 3.96
N SER A 42 -2.95 13.25 4.14
CA SER A 42 -2.20 12.21 3.42
C SER A 42 -2.33 12.38 1.90
N ALA A 43 -3.54 12.68 1.48
CA ALA A 43 -3.89 13.20 0.17
C ALA A 43 -3.01 14.35 -0.36
N GLU A 44 -2.92 15.45 0.38
CA GLU A 44 -2.12 16.62 0.00
C GLU A 44 -0.63 16.27 -0.10
N ASN A 45 -0.14 15.52 0.89
CA ASN A 45 1.25 15.07 0.96
C ASN A 45 1.63 14.19 -0.23
N LEU A 46 0.73 13.27 -0.64
CA LEU A 46 0.90 12.50 -1.86
C LEU A 46 1.03 13.41 -3.09
N ASN A 47 0.15 14.40 -3.24
CA ASN A 47 0.19 15.30 -4.40
C ASN A 47 1.52 16.06 -4.49
N ASN A 48 2.06 16.51 -3.35
CA ASN A 48 3.37 17.16 -3.28
C ASN A 48 4.51 16.21 -3.73
N VAL A 49 4.48 14.94 -3.29
CA VAL A 49 5.44 13.91 -3.72
C VAL A 49 5.35 13.71 -5.24
N LEU A 50 4.14 13.56 -5.79
CA LEU A 50 3.93 13.33 -7.23
C LEU A 50 4.41 14.51 -8.08
N ILE A 51 4.14 15.76 -7.66
CA ILE A 51 4.64 16.96 -8.34
C ILE A 51 6.17 16.95 -8.37
N ASN A 52 6.81 16.66 -7.24
CA ASN A 52 8.27 16.63 -7.16
C ASN A 52 8.87 15.50 -8.00
N MET A 53 8.28 14.31 -7.96
CA MET A 53 8.69 13.18 -8.79
C MET A 53 8.56 13.45 -10.28
N SER A 54 7.54 14.22 -10.70
CA SER A 54 7.30 14.56 -12.10
C SER A 54 8.36 15.50 -12.68
N LYS A 55 9.05 16.30 -11.85
CA LYS A 55 10.10 17.24 -12.31
C LYS A 55 11.33 16.53 -12.88
N SER A 56 11.61 15.30 -12.44
CA SER A 56 12.79 14.51 -12.83
C SER A 56 12.42 13.21 -13.55
N SER A 57 11.18 13.10 -14.02
CA SER A 57 10.62 11.90 -14.65
C SER A 57 10.23 12.19 -16.10
N LYS A 58 10.30 11.18 -16.98
CA LYS A 58 9.73 11.27 -18.34
C LYS A 58 8.19 11.23 -18.30
N ILE A 59 7.63 10.75 -17.20
CA ILE A 59 6.19 10.59 -16.98
C ILE A 59 5.74 11.57 -15.91
N ASP A 60 4.63 12.25 -16.20
CA ASP A 60 3.92 13.11 -15.25
C ASP A 60 3.12 12.24 -14.27
N MET A 61 3.70 11.98 -13.10
CA MET A 61 3.11 11.17 -12.05
C MET A 61 1.81 11.78 -11.49
N THR A 62 1.54 13.07 -11.73
CA THR A 62 0.28 13.70 -11.30
C THR A 62 -0.91 13.33 -12.19
N LYS A 63 -0.63 12.86 -13.42
CA LYS A 63 -1.61 12.44 -14.44
C LYS A 63 -1.53 10.95 -14.77
N HIS A 64 -0.55 10.25 -14.20
CA HIS A 64 -0.36 8.83 -14.40
C HIS A 64 -1.58 8.04 -13.89
N GLN A 65 -1.98 7.02 -14.65
CA GLN A 65 -3.03 6.09 -14.26
C GLN A 65 -2.43 4.71 -14.00
N ALA A 66 -2.90 4.07 -12.94
CA ALA A 66 -2.50 2.72 -12.57
C ALA A 66 -3.62 2.05 -11.80
N ARG A 67 -3.81 0.75 -12.03
CA ARG A 67 -4.57 -0.08 -11.07
C ARG A 67 -3.73 -0.23 -9.82
N VAL A 68 -4.33 -0.13 -8.64
CA VAL A 68 -3.57 -0.22 -7.38
C VAL A 68 -4.07 -1.38 -6.54
N ALA A 69 -3.15 -2.28 -6.17
CA ALA A 69 -3.44 -3.44 -5.35
C ALA A 69 -2.63 -3.47 -4.06
N LEU A 70 -3.20 -4.09 -3.04
CA LEU A 70 -2.55 -4.46 -1.79
C LEU A 70 -2.61 -5.98 -1.61
N ALA A 71 -1.45 -6.62 -1.52
CA ALA A 71 -1.31 -7.96 -0.96
C ALA A 71 -0.76 -7.83 0.46
N MET A 72 -1.57 -8.19 1.46
CA MET A 72 -1.22 -8.04 2.87
C MET A 72 -1.03 -9.40 3.54
N ASP A 73 0.11 -9.56 4.18
CA ASP A 73 0.43 -10.74 4.98
C ASP A 73 -0.55 -10.89 6.16
N TYR A 74 -1.10 -12.09 6.30
CA TYR A 74 -1.99 -12.52 7.37
C TYR A 74 -1.41 -13.74 8.10
N SER A 75 -0.10 -13.82 8.21
CA SER A 75 0.60 -14.81 9.01
C SER A 75 0.37 -14.61 10.51
N GLY A 76 0.71 -15.62 11.30
CA GLY A 76 0.59 -15.55 12.76
C GLY A 76 1.41 -14.42 13.40
N SER A 77 2.57 -14.07 12.83
CA SER A 77 3.46 -13.00 13.31
C SER A 77 2.82 -11.62 13.18
N MET A 78 2.06 -11.40 12.10
CA MET A 78 1.29 -10.17 11.86
C MET A 78 0.14 -9.96 12.85
N GLY A 79 -0.27 -10.99 13.62
CA GLY A 79 -1.49 -10.98 14.42
C GLY A 79 -1.62 -9.80 15.40
N ASN A 80 -0.51 -9.33 15.98
CA ASN A 80 -0.54 -8.17 16.86
C ASN A 80 -0.82 -6.85 16.10
N LEU A 81 -0.26 -6.69 14.90
CA LEU A 81 -0.44 -5.49 14.06
C LEU A 81 -1.87 -5.37 13.55
N PHE A 82 -2.54 -6.50 13.29
CA PHE A 82 -3.98 -6.53 12.98
C PHE A 82 -4.82 -6.09 14.19
N ARG A 83 -4.56 -6.67 15.37
CA ARG A 83 -5.36 -6.42 16.58
C ARG A 83 -5.20 -5.00 17.13
N ASN A 84 -3.99 -4.43 17.05
CA ASN A 84 -3.70 -3.13 17.62
C ASN A 84 -4.02 -1.93 16.70
N GLY A 85 -4.56 -2.18 15.49
CA GLY A 85 -4.94 -1.15 14.53
C GLY A 85 -3.82 -0.71 13.57
N SER A 86 -2.59 -1.18 13.73
CA SER A 86 -1.46 -0.74 12.89
C SER A 86 -1.69 -1.02 11.40
N VAL A 87 -2.30 -2.15 11.06
CA VAL A 87 -2.64 -2.47 9.65
C VAL A 87 -3.75 -1.55 9.12
N GLN A 88 -4.70 -1.15 9.96
CA GLN A 88 -5.78 -0.24 9.57
C GLN A 88 -5.25 1.15 9.25
N ASP A 89 -4.28 1.61 10.04
CA ASP A 89 -3.58 2.87 9.82
C ASP A 89 -2.80 2.85 8.49
N VAL A 90 -2.08 1.76 8.21
CA VAL A 90 -1.38 1.57 6.92
C VAL A 90 -2.37 1.63 5.75
N ILE A 91 -3.47 0.88 5.79
CA ILE A 91 -4.47 0.88 4.70
C ILE A 91 -5.05 2.28 4.47
N THR A 92 -5.34 3.01 5.55
CA THR A 92 -5.85 4.38 5.46
C THR A 92 -4.88 5.31 4.73
N ARG A 93 -3.57 5.09 4.90
CA ARG A 93 -2.51 5.88 4.26
C ARG A 93 -2.20 5.44 2.84
N LEU A 94 -2.48 4.18 2.47
CA LEU A 94 -2.30 3.69 1.10
C LEU A 94 -3.46 4.02 0.17
N LEU A 95 -4.69 4.10 0.69
CA LEU A 95 -5.88 4.40 -0.10
C LEU A 95 -5.78 5.69 -0.96
N PRO A 96 -5.17 6.81 -0.47
CA PRO A 96 -4.91 7.97 -1.32
C PRO A 96 -4.18 7.68 -2.63
N ILE A 97 -3.30 6.68 -2.68
CA ILE A 97 -2.60 6.28 -3.90
C ILE A 97 -3.60 5.72 -4.92
N ALA A 98 -4.48 4.81 -4.48
CA ALA A 98 -5.54 4.25 -5.33
C ALA A 98 -6.52 5.33 -5.80
N LEU A 99 -7.00 6.21 -4.90
CA LEU A 99 -7.88 7.33 -5.28
C LEU A 99 -7.25 8.31 -6.29
N LYS A 100 -5.92 8.34 -6.36
CA LYS A 100 -5.16 9.23 -7.26
C LYS A 100 -4.84 8.57 -8.60
N PHE A 101 -4.45 7.30 -8.61
CA PHE A 101 -3.99 6.60 -9.81
C PHE A 101 -5.08 5.74 -10.46
N ASP A 102 -5.94 5.12 -9.66
CA ASP A 102 -6.97 4.20 -10.14
C ASP A 102 -8.19 4.97 -10.61
N ASP A 103 -8.75 4.57 -11.75
CA ASP A 103 -9.86 5.29 -12.38
C ASP A 103 -11.21 5.03 -11.68
N ASN A 104 -11.36 3.87 -11.05
CA ASN A 104 -12.46 3.51 -10.17
C ASN A 104 -12.23 3.95 -8.70
N GLY A 105 -11.01 4.37 -8.35
CA GLY A 105 -10.62 4.78 -7.00
C GLY A 105 -10.65 3.65 -5.97
N GLU A 106 -10.52 2.41 -6.41
CA GLU A 106 -10.52 1.21 -5.58
C GLU A 106 -9.08 0.74 -5.32
N LEU A 107 -8.78 0.37 -4.08
CA LEU A 107 -7.57 -0.37 -3.75
C LEU A 107 -7.94 -1.85 -3.70
N GLU A 108 -7.63 -2.57 -4.78
CA GLU A 108 -7.84 -4.01 -4.85
C GLU A 108 -7.03 -4.70 -3.74
N SER A 109 -7.59 -5.74 -3.11
CA SER A 109 -7.05 -6.24 -1.85
C SER A 109 -7.05 -7.75 -1.78
N TRP A 110 -5.90 -8.30 -1.41
CA TRP A 110 -5.69 -9.70 -1.09
C TRP A 110 -5.11 -9.83 0.31
N LEU A 111 -5.47 -10.92 0.98
CA LEU A 111 -4.70 -11.45 2.10
C LEU A 111 -3.91 -12.67 1.65
N PHE A 112 -2.78 -12.92 2.28
CA PHE A 112 -2.06 -14.17 2.09
C PHE A 112 -1.46 -14.70 3.39
N SER A 113 -1.36 -16.02 3.50
CA SER A 113 -0.62 -16.73 4.54
C SER A 113 0.03 -17.97 3.90
N ASN A 114 -0.47 -19.18 4.16
CA ASN A 114 -0.07 -20.39 3.43
C ASN A 114 -0.68 -20.44 2.01
N ASP A 115 -1.83 -19.79 1.85
CA ASP A 115 -2.59 -19.60 0.61
C ASP A 115 -3.06 -18.14 0.55
N PHE A 116 -4.09 -17.80 -0.23
CA PHE A 116 -4.61 -16.44 -0.35
C PHE A 116 -6.14 -16.35 -0.21
N ASP A 117 -6.63 -15.13 0.00
CA ASP A 117 -8.05 -14.79 -0.15
C ASP A 117 -8.16 -13.41 -0.84
N SER A 118 -8.96 -13.34 -1.90
CA SER A 118 -9.26 -12.10 -2.61
C SER A 118 -10.42 -11.40 -1.91
N LEU A 119 -10.23 -10.15 -1.52
CA LEU A 119 -11.18 -9.41 -0.72
C LEU A 119 -11.96 -8.39 -1.55
N LYS A 120 -13.08 -7.91 -0.98
CA LYS A 120 -13.74 -6.71 -1.49
C LYS A 120 -12.73 -5.55 -1.46
N PRO A 121 -12.59 -4.75 -2.53
CA PRO A 121 -11.63 -3.64 -2.55
C PRO A 121 -11.85 -2.63 -1.42
N VAL A 122 -10.77 -1.97 -1.00
CA VAL A 122 -10.85 -0.83 -0.09
C VAL A 122 -11.26 0.42 -0.88
N THR A 123 -12.27 1.12 -0.39
CA THR A 123 -12.81 2.34 -0.99
C THR A 123 -13.02 3.42 0.07
N ILE A 124 -13.32 4.64 -0.37
CA ILE A 124 -13.65 5.77 0.51
C ILE A 124 -14.83 5.46 1.45
N ASP A 125 -15.71 4.54 1.07
CA ASP A 125 -16.92 4.21 1.82
C ASP A 125 -16.71 3.11 2.88
N ASN A 126 -15.71 2.25 2.71
CA ASN A 126 -15.51 1.10 3.60
C ASN A 126 -14.19 1.13 4.40
N TYR A 127 -13.25 2.04 4.11
CA TYR A 127 -11.89 1.98 4.66
C TYR A 127 -11.82 2.03 6.19
N LYS A 128 -12.67 2.83 6.85
CA LYS A 128 -12.54 3.18 8.29
C LYS A 128 -12.48 1.97 9.23
N ASN A 129 -13.13 0.87 8.90
CA ASN A 129 -13.15 -0.35 9.70
C ASN A 129 -12.83 -1.59 8.84
N TYR A 130 -12.13 -1.38 7.71
CA TYR A 130 -11.88 -2.40 6.70
C TYR A 130 -11.19 -3.63 7.30
N VAL A 131 -10.15 -3.44 8.12
CA VAL A 131 -9.40 -4.55 8.74
C VAL A 131 -10.33 -5.41 9.58
N ARG A 132 -11.09 -4.79 10.49
CA ARG A 132 -11.96 -5.51 11.41
C ARG A 132 -13.18 -6.13 10.72
N LYS A 133 -13.76 -5.46 9.72
CA LYS A 133 -15.00 -5.91 9.07
C LYS A 133 -14.77 -6.87 7.92
N ILE A 134 -13.68 -6.72 7.18
CA ILE A 134 -13.41 -7.47 5.94
C ILE A 134 -12.23 -8.40 6.17
N MET A 135 -11.02 -7.89 6.43
CA MET A 135 -9.83 -8.75 6.51
C MET A 135 -9.91 -9.81 7.62
N MET A 136 -10.29 -9.40 8.84
CA MET A 136 -10.37 -10.31 9.99
C MET A 136 -11.60 -11.22 9.97
N ASN A 137 -12.54 -11.01 9.04
CA ASN A 137 -13.67 -11.92 8.79
C ASN A 137 -13.56 -12.62 7.42
N SER A 138 -12.36 -12.62 6.83
CA SER A 138 -12.06 -13.37 5.60
C SER A 138 -12.19 -14.88 5.84
N HIS A 139 -12.19 -15.66 4.76
CA HIS A 139 -12.25 -17.12 4.86
C HIS A 139 -10.89 -17.75 5.21
N MET A 140 -9.87 -16.91 5.42
CA MET A 140 -8.49 -17.32 5.63
C MET A 140 -8.14 -17.38 7.12
N SER A 141 -7.39 -18.40 7.51
CA SER A 141 -6.79 -18.49 8.85
C SER A 141 -5.36 -17.97 8.83
N MET A 142 -4.92 -17.38 9.95
CA MET A 142 -3.52 -17.01 10.10
C MET A 142 -2.63 -18.26 10.13
N GLY A 143 -1.58 -18.25 9.32
CA GLY A 143 -0.71 -19.41 9.09
C GLY A 143 0.76 -19.03 8.97
N GLY A 144 1.50 -19.83 8.19
CA GLY A 144 2.84 -19.47 7.74
C GLY A 144 2.78 -18.46 6.60
N THR A 145 3.89 -18.34 5.87
CA THR A 145 4.09 -17.28 4.88
C THR A 145 4.56 -17.88 3.55
N ASN A 146 3.68 -17.88 2.56
CA ASN A 146 3.95 -18.26 1.17
C ASN A 146 3.55 -17.09 0.26
N TYR A 147 4.46 -16.63 -0.60
CA TYR A 147 4.18 -15.50 -1.49
C TYR A 147 3.64 -15.93 -2.85
N ALA A 148 4.04 -17.11 -3.33
CA ALA A 148 3.70 -17.54 -4.67
C ALA A 148 2.19 -17.74 -4.91
N PRO A 149 1.37 -18.25 -3.98
CA PRO A 149 -0.08 -18.41 -4.21
C PRO A 149 -0.77 -17.10 -4.56
N VAL A 150 -0.62 -16.07 -3.73
CA VAL A 150 -1.23 -14.76 -3.96
C VAL A 150 -0.65 -14.07 -5.19
N LEU A 151 0.66 -14.18 -5.45
CA LEU A 151 1.27 -13.57 -6.64
C LEU A 151 0.78 -14.25 -7.93
N LYS A 152 0.55 -15.57 -7.91
CA LYS A 152 -0.04 -16.30 -9.04
C LYS A 152 -1.48 -15.85 -9.30
N ASP A 153 -2.27 -15.67 -8.25
CA ASP A 153 -3.64 -15.18 -8.38
C ASP A 153 -3.67 -13.76 -8.95
N ILE A 154 -2.84 -12.86 -8.43
CA ILE A 154 -2.69 -11.49 -8.95
C ILE A 154 -2.30 -11.49 -10.44
N VAL A 155 -1.34 -12.34 -10.83
CA VAL A 155 -0.96 -12.49 -12.24
C VAL A 155 -2.16 -12.99 -13.05
N SER A 156 -2.85 -14.05 -12.61
CA SER A 156 -4.04 -14.57 -13.29
C SER A 156 -5.13 -13.51 -13.43
N TYR A 157 -5.36 -12.71 -12.38
CA TYR A 157 -6.38 -11.68 -12.37
C TYR A 157 -6.09 -10.59 -13.41
N TYR A 158 -4.90 -10.00 -13.39
CA TYR A 158 -4.56 -8.91 -14.31
C TYR A 158 -4.17 -9.35 -15.72
N LYS A 159 -3.84 -10.63 -15.93
CA LYS A 159 -3.45 -11.17 -17.24
C LYS A 159 -4.62 -11.81 -17.97
N ASP A 160 -5.41 -12.62 -17.25
CA ASP A 160 -6.36 -13.55 -17.87
C ASP A 160 -7.83 -13.16 -17.58
N ILE A 161 -8.14 -12.61 -16.40
CA ILE A 161 -9.52 -12.29 -16.00
C ILE A 161 -9.90 -10.85 -16.36
N GLU A 162 -9.10 -9.88 -15.96
CA GLU A 162 -9.31 -8.44 -16.17
C GLU A 162 -8.06 -7.81 -16.85
N PRO A 163 -7.71 -8.21 -18.08
CA PRO A 163 -6.55 -7.66 -18.78
C PRO A 163 -6.71 -6.17 -19.08
N SER A 164 -5.63 -5.41 -18.87
CA SER A 164 -5.61 -3.98 -19.17
C SER A 164 -4.26 -3.52 -19.70
N THR A 165 -4.28 -2.46 -20.52
CA THR A 165 -3.06 -1.74 -20.92
C THR A 165 -2.58 -0.78 -19.83
N ILE A 166 -3.41 -0.48 -18.82
CA ILE A 166 -3.04 0.34 -17.67
C ILE A 166 -2.12 -0.49 -16.74
N PRO A 167 -1.03 0.08 -16.21
CA PRO A 167 -0.14 -0.65 -15.31
C PRO A 167 -0.83 -1.00 -14.00
N ALA A 168 -0.55 -2.18 -13.46
CA ALA A 168 -0.88 -2.56 -12.09
C ALA A 168 0.31 -2.24 -11.17
N PHE A 169 0.06 -1.48 -10.11
CA PHE A 169 0.98 -1.19 -9.03
C PHE A 169 0.56 -1.97 -7.78
N ILE A 170 1.29 -3.06 -7.50
CA ILE A 170 1.00 -3.98 -6.41
C ILE A 170 1.90 -3.65 -5.23
N ILE A 171 1.31 -3.30 -4.10
CA ILE A 171 2.01 -3.11 -2.83
C ILE A 171 1.92 -4.42 -2.06
N PHE A 172 3.06 -5.04 -1.80
CA PHE A 172 3.16 -6.34 -1.12
C PHE A 172 3.78 -6.16 0.26
N ILE A 173 3.01 -6.37 1.32
CA ILE A 173 3.41 -6.08 2.70
C ILE A 173 3.51 -7.35 3.52
N THR A 174 4.63 -7.55 4.21
CA THR A 174 4.92 -8.69 5.08
C THR A 174 5.81 -8.30 6.24
N ASP A 175 5.79 -9.05 7.35
CA ASP A 175 6.73 -8.89 8.46
C ASP A 175 7.86 -9.93 8.50
N GLY A 176 7.93 -10.84 7.51
CA GLY A 176 8.89 -11.94 7.50
C GLY A 176 9.41 -12.34 6.11
N GLU A 177 10.05 -13.49 6.06
CA GLU A 177 10.39 -14.19 4.81
C GLU A 177 9.41 -15.34 4.56
N ASN A 178 9.35 -15.83 3.33
CA ASN A 178 8.46 -16.90 2.91
C ASN A 178 9.16 -18.26 2.80
N TRP A 179 8.36 -19.32 2.79
CA TRP A 179 8.82 -20.70 2.68
C TRP A 179 8.94 -21.21 1.23
N ASP A 180 8.39 -20.48 0.25
CA ASP A 180 8.24 -20.90 -1.15
C ASP A 180 9.06 -20.03 -2.12
N THR A 181 10.34 -19.84 -1.80
CA THR A 181 11.24 -18.93 -2.54
C THR A 181 11.44 -19.33 -4.00
N ASP A 182 11.51 -20.62 -4.32
CA ASP A 182 11.66 -21.09 -5.70
C ASP A 182 10.43 -20.79 -6.55
N GLU A 183 9.23 -21.03 -6.03
CA GLU A 183 7.96 -20.73 -6.69
C GLU A 183 7.76 -19.22 -6.83
N THR A 184 8.14 -18.46 -5.80
CA THR A 184 8.10 -17.01 -5.79
C THR A 184 9.05 -16.42 -6.83
N ASN A 185 10.26 -16.98 -6.96
CA ASN A 185 11.21 -16.59 -8.01
C ASN A 185 10.65 -16.82 -9.42
N LYS A 186 9.94 -17.93 -9.64
CA LYS A 186 9.31 -18.23 -10.94
C LYS A 186 8.23 -17.21 -11.28
N ILE A 187 7.31 -16.93 -10.34
CA ILE A 187 6.19 -16.02 -10.62
C ILE A 187 6.65 -14.55 -10.73
N VAL A 188 7.65 -14.11 -9.95
CA VAL A 188 8.24 -12.76 -10.09
C VAL A 188 8.89 -12.55 -11.46
N LYS A 189 9.54 -13.59 -12.01
CA LYS A 189 10.06 -13.56 -13.39
C LYS A 189 8.93 -13.54 -14.42
N GLU A 190 7.86 -14.31 -14.21
CA GLU A 190 6.72 -14.30 -15.12
C GLU A 190 6.04 -12.93 -15.17
N LEU A 191 5.72 -12.37 -14.00
CA LEU A 191 5.19 -11.02 -13.76
C LEU A 191 5.93 -9.95 -14.57
N SER A 192 7.25 -10.07 -14.72
CA SER A 192 8.08 -9.12 -15.47
C SER A 192 7.75 -9.02 -16.97
N ASN A 193 6.97 -9.97 -17.50
CA ASN A 193 6.49 -9.97 -18.88
C ASN A 193 5.25 -9.10 -19.10
N TYR A 194 4.55 -8.69 -18.03
CA TYR A 194 3.28 -7.98 -18.09
C TYR A 194 3.40 -6.52 -17.61
N ASN A 195 2.30 -5.77 -17.68
CA ASN A 195 2.25 -4.40 -17.20
C ASN A 195 2.03 -4.32 -15.68
N MET A 196 2.89 -4.98 -14.90
CA MET A 196 2.73 -5.13 -13.46
C MET A 196 4.05 -4.82 -12.75
N PHE A 197 3.97 -4.08 -11.64
CA PHE A 197 5.10 -3.77 -10.78
C PHE A 197 4.77 -4.13 -9.33
N VAL A 198 5.66 -4.85 -8.64
CA VAL A 198 5.46 -5.25 -7.24
C VAL A 198 6.43 -4.50 -6.33
N GLN A 199 5.90 -3.60 -5.50
CA GLN A 199 6.65 -2.97 -4.43
C GLN A 199 6.55 -3.82 -3.16
N PHE A 200 7.62 -4.54 -2.85
CA PHE A 200 7.74 -5.27 -1.60
C PHE A 200 8.07 -4.33 -0.43
N VAL A 201 7.40 -4.53 0.70
CA VAL A 201 7.53 -3.76 1.93
C VAL A 201 7.70 -4.74 3.09
N GLY A 202 8.91 -4.83 3.62
CA GLY A 202 9.19 -5.59 4.84
C GLY A 202 8.99 -4.71 6.07
N ILE A 203 8.08 -5.10 6.97
CA ILE A 203 7.81 -4.39 8.23
C ILE A 203 8.50 -5.10 9.41
N GLY A 204 9.31 -4.37 10.17
CA GLY A 204 9.88 -4.88 11.42
C GLY A 204 11.40 -4.82 11.43
N ASN A 205 12.03 -5.74 12.17
CA ASN A 205 13.49 -5.75 12.38
C ASN A 205 14.17 -6.92 11.66
N GLU A 206 13.45 -7.66 10.82
CA GLU A 206 14.04 -8.72 10.00
C GLU A 206 15.03 -8.12 8.99
N ASN A 207 16.02 -8.93 8.59
CA ASN A 207 16.99 -8.52 7.58
C ASN A 207 16.39 -8.50 6.16
N PHE A 208 15.29 -9.24 5.95
CA PHE A 208 14.59 -9.38 4.69
C PHE A 208 15.53 -9.68 3.52
N SER A 209 16.45 -10.62 3.74
CA SER A 209 17.50 -10.98 2.78
C SER A 209 16.89 -11.50 1.48
N TYR A 210 15.84 -12.30 1.58
CA TYR A 210 15.13 -12.82 0.42
C TYR A 210 14.37 -11.74 -0.35
N LEU A 211 13.57 -10.90 0.32
CA LEU A 211 12.85 -9.81 -0.34
C LEU A 211 13.80 -8.82 -1.03
N ARG A 212 14.94 -8.52 -0.41
CA ARG A 212 15.99 -7.72 -1.05
C ARG A 212 16.55 -8.40 -2.29
N SER A 213 16.69 -9.73 -2.28
CA SER A 213 17.14 -10.48 -3.45
C SER A 213 16.14 -10.47 -4.61
N LEU A 214 14.84 -10.27 -4.34
CA LEU A 214 13.81 -10.13 -5.38
C LEU A 214 14.02 -8.84 -6.19
N ASP A 215 14.43 -7.76 -5.52
CA ASP A 215 14.73 -6.47 -6.13
C ASP A 215 15.89 -6.58 -7.13
N ASP A 216 16.98 -7.25 -6.74
CA ASP A 216 18.17 -7.41 -7.59
C ASP A 216 18.10 -8.58 -8.59
N MET A 217 16.97 -9.31 -8.62
CA MET A 217 16.83 -10.59 -9.31
C MET A 217 17.14 -10.49 -10.81
N LYS A 218 18.01 -11.39 -11.30
CA LYS A 218 18.35 -11.52 -12.72
C LYS A 218 17.39 -12.44 -13.49
N GLY A 219 17.37 -12.29 -14.81
CA GLY A 219 16.55 -13.11 -15.71
C GLY A 219 15.09 -12.64 -15.84
N ARG A 220 14.80 -11.42 -15.39
CA ARG A 220 13.51 -10.73 -15.59
C ARG A 220 13.57 -9.91 -16.88
N LYS A 221 12.44 -9.76 -17.58
CA LYS A 221 12.34 -8.96 -18.82
C LYS A 221 12.51 -7.46 -18.55
N CYS A 222 12.06 -7.00 -17.39
CA CYS A 222 12.26 -5.65 -16.89
C CYS A 222 12.41 -5.68 -15.36
N ASP A 223 12.87 -4.58 -14.79
CA ASP A 223 13.01 -4.42 -13.34
C ASP A 223 11.65 -4.08 -12.69
N ASN A 224 10.79 -5.08 -12.61
CA ASN A 224 9.39 -5.00 -12.23
C ASN A 224 9.13 -5.12 -10.72
N THR A 225 10.15 -4.92 -9.89
CA THR A 225 10.03 -5.01 -8.44
C THR A 225 10.72 -3.84 -7.77
N GLY A 226 10.28 -3.51 -6.56
CA GLY A 226 10.97 -2.62 -5.65
C GLY A 226 11.04 -3.28 -4.28
N PHE A 227 12.02 -2.92 -3.44
CA PHE A 227 12.05 -3.33 -2.04
C PHE A 227 12.35 -2.18 -1.08
N ILE A 228 11.56 -2.08 -0.01
CA ILE A 228 11.84 -1.22 1.14
C ILE A 228 11.68 -1.99 2.45
N ALA A 229 12.53 -1.68 3.43
CA ALA A 229 12.42 -2.19 4.78
C ALA A 229 12.09 -1.05 5.74
N VAL A 230 11.04 -1.22 6.53
CA VAL A 230 10.51 -0.19 7.42
C VAL A 230 10.27 -0.77 8.81
N LYS A 231 10.91 -0.21 9.83
CA LYS A 231 10.76 -0.74 11.20
C LYS A 231 9.31 -0.65 11.70
N ASN A 232 8.64 0.44 11.36
CA ASN A 232 7.23 0.65 11.63
C ASN A 232 6.69 1.71 10.66
N MET A 233 5.81 1.31 9.75
CA MET A 233 5.22 2.22 8.77
C MET A 233 4.50 3.39 9.43
N ASN A 234 3.82 3.17 10.56
CA ASN A 234 3.07 4.20 11.29
C ASN A 234 3.95 5.28 11.94
N ARG A 235 5.29 5.11 11.90
CA ARG A 235 6.25 6.13 12.34
C ARG A 235 6.83 6.97 11.21
N MET A 236 6.60 6.59 9.95
CA MET A 236 7.02 7.38 8.80
C MET A 236 6.06 8.55 8.60
N THR A 237 6.56 9.69 8.14
CA THR A 237 5.69 10.72 7.56
C THR A 237 5.04 10.21 6.27
N ASP A 238 3.95 10.84 5.85
CA ASP A 238 3.29 10.48 4.59
C ASP A 238 4.18 10.73 3.38
N GLU A 239 4.93 11.83 3.37
CA GLU A 239 5.86 12.16 2.30
C GLU A 239 6.99 11.13 2.18
N GLU A 240 7.58 10.69 3.29
CA GLU A 240 8.58 9.61 3.29
C GLU A 240 7.97 8.30 2.78
N LEU A 241 6.80 7.92 3.31
CA LEU A 241 6.11 6.70 2.91
C LEU A 241 5.84 6.69 1.41
N TYR A 242 5.22 7.74 0.87
CA TYR A 242 4.91 7.82 -0.55
C TYR A 242 6.16 7.90 -1.42
N THR A 243 7.19 8.60 -0.96
CA THR A 243 8.44 8.68 -1.71
C THR A 243 9.10 7.31 -1.83
N GLU A 244 9.20 6.57 -0.73
CA GLU A 244 9.82 5.25 -0.72
C GLU A 244 9.01 4.20 -1.50
N LEU A 245 7.67 4.25 -1.43
CA LEU A 245 6.82 3.35 -2.21
C LEU A 245 6.85 3.63 -3.71
N LEU A 246 6.86 4.91 -4.11
CA LEU A 246 6.63 5.29 -5.51
C LEU A 246 7.92 5.51 -6.30
N ARG A 247 9.07 5.69 -5.65
CA ARG A 247 10.35 5.93 -6.35
C ARG A 247 10.72 4.75 -7.27
N PRO A 248 10.74 3.47 -6.81
CA PRO A 248 11.07 2.35 -7.68
C PRO A 248 10.06 2.17 -8.81
N TYR A 249 8.77 2.34 -8.51
CA TYR A 249 7.70 2.27 -9.50
C TYR A 249 7.86 3.32 -10.61
N LYS A 250 8.14 4.57 -10.24
CA LYS A 250 8.43 5.66 -11.19
C LYS A 250 9.64 5.34 -12.06
N ASP A 251 10.69 4.77 -11.48
CA ASP A 251 11.90 4.42 -12.23
C ASP A 251 11.62 3.29 -13.24
N TRP A 252 10.84 2.28 -12.85
CA TRP A 252 10.34 1.25 -13.77
C TRP A 252 9.54 1.85 -14.92
N LEU A 253 8.60 2.75 -14.63
CA LEU A 253 7.80 3.43 -15.66
C LEU A 253 8.68 4.22 -16.65
N ASN A 254 9.73 4.90 -16.17
CA ASN A 254 10.66 5.68 -17.03
C ASN A 254 11.57 4.83 -17.93
N ASN A 255 11.76 3.57 -17.54
CA ASN A 255 12.63 2.62 -18.22
C ASN A 255 11.86 1.65 -19.13
N LYS A 256 10.52 1.68 -19.10
CA LYS A 256 9.72 1.03 -20.14
C LYS A 256 9.99 1.68 -21.50
N GLN A 257 10.47 0.87 -22.44
CA GLN A 257 10.56 1.23 -23.86
C GLN A 257 9.20 1.05 -24.53
#